data_AF-A0A7L3LGZ7-F1
#
_entry.id   AF-A0A7L3LGZ7-F1
#
_cell.length_a   1.000
_cell.length_b   1.000
_cell.length_c   1.000
_cell.angle_alpha   90.00
_cell.angle_beta   90.00
_cell.angle_gamma   90.00
#
_symmetry.space_group_name_H-M   'P 1'
#
loop_
_entity.id
_entity.type
_entity.pdbx_description
1 polymer ?
#
loop_
_entity_poly.entity_id
_entity_poly.type
_entity_poly.pdbx_seq_one_letter_code
_entity_poly.pdbx_strand_id
1 'polypeptide(L)'
;KMAELLELGDNCREGTSGASALADSCLSDNRLNLDVYPDGCQQFLKLFEGQQGEVVQVEFLRLSSNDHLLGTTLDILPHLKLLKSLVLKGGHARDEFGSCQHGSLTSLPPDMGNLRYLTHLDLSFNSLSTLPRCILHLPSLRVLLVSHNSLVALPEDFGSLNKLTFFSAMKNQLKDLPQSIGELSVLQDLDLSENALEFLPDEVGNLHNCTELDLSGNHLSSIPESLGNLKSVRRLHLHSNLLVMVPASLASLPNLSRLDLRNNCLRAVPQEIQSLPFVHLRGNPLGQTDPSLQADESSARGLRRLFLASGEDSFTVTSEGCKVVLACGIHFYFPPGAASDPLQIYFRTLAPDPQWVKLRHHDVLLSRVLELQPHGVKFEQEVQIWMPYASPQSLHQREVVVRTFSGESWSDLRTRVKQKRKSKKHVAHCSVLHFSWFLVVSRLVQNECKVPAEGTLLFSSVDPNIKVTFPPGVTKEPRSVKLQVLPVSAQEMEEITADEGCRASPLLCLSQDSLLDFLKPVKIQLPLPPGVTGLNLDRSRLHLLHGDLEGQTWDDITSQVVLEFTHLYAVFEVTHFSW
;
A
#
# COMPACT_ATOMS: atom_id res chain seq x y z
N LYS A 1 25.32 -0.30 63.42
CA LYS A 1 24.31 0.53 64.12
C LYS A 1 22.98 -0.19 63.91
N MET A 2 22.67 -1.17 64.77
CA MET A 2 21.71 -1.04 65.89
C MET A 2 20.35 -0.52 65.42
N ALA A 3 19.21 -1.17 65.62
CA ALA A 3 18.92 -2.34 66.44
C ALA A 3 17.62 -3.02 65.96
N GLU A 4 17.55 -4.31 66.23
CA GLU A 4 16.34 -5.12 66.35
C GLU A 4 15.36 -4.53 67.37
N LEU A 5 14.09 -4.96 67.28
CA LEU A 5 13.31 -5.68 68.31
C LEU A 5 11.82 -5.52 67.93
N LEU A 6 11.17 -6.60 67.47
CA LEU A 6 10.23 -7.43 68.25
C LEU A 6 8.82 -6.79 68.29
N GLU A 7 7.69 -7.48 68.13
CA GLU A 7 7.33 -8.83 68.56
C GLU A 7 6.30 -9.50 67.64
N LEU A 8 6.35 -10.82 67.67
CA LEU A 8 5.35 -11.78 67.22
C LEU A 8 4.07 -11.70 68.07
N GLY A 9 2.92 -11.92 67.43
CA GLY A 9 1.63 -12.19 68.06
C GLY A 9 0.77 -13.04 67.13
N ASP A 10 0.87 -14.35 67.34
CA ASP A 10 0.24 -15.44 66.61
C ASP A 10 -1.27 -15.55 66.92
N ASN A 11 -2.11 -15.80 65.90
CA ASN A 11 -3.31 -16.66 66.01
C ASN A 11 -4.04 -16.86 64.65
N CYS A 12 -3.72 -18.01 64.04
CA CYS A 12 -4.64 -19.04 63.54
C CYS A 12 -5.76 -18.74 62.50
N ARG A 13 -5.52 -19.37 61.34
CA ARG A 13 -6.41 -20.25 60.53
C ARG A 13 -7.33 -19.63 59.47
N GLU A 14 -6.91 -19.84 58.22
CA GLU A 14 -7.57 -20.57 57.10
C GLU A 14 -6.87 -20.07 55.82
N GLY A 15 -6.07 -20.86 55.10
CA GLY A 15 -6.54 -22.01 54.35
C GLY A 15 -6.78 -21.59 52.89
N THR A 16 -5.93 -22.09 51.99
CA THR A 16 -6.12 -22.25 50.53
C THR A 16 -5.59 -21.18 49.55
N SER A 17 -4.51 -21.59 48.88
CA SER A 17 -4.24 -21.50 47.43
C SER A 17 -4.60 -20.24 46.66
N GLY A 18 -3.57 -19.52 46.21
CA GLY A 18 -3.67 -18.58 45.09
C GLY A 18 -2.34 -18.24 44.39
N ALA A 19 -1.21 -18.84 44.78
CA ALA A 19 0.11 -18.50 44.24
C ALA A 19 0.72 -19.58 43.31
N SER A 20 -0.03 -20.64 42.97
CA SER A 20 0.46 -21.71 42.06
C SER A 20 -0.38 -21.92 40.80
N ALA A 21 -1.26 -20.98 40.43
CA ALA A 21 -2.13 -21.16 39.25
C ALA A 21 -1.57 -20.56 37.94
N LEU A 22 -0.53 -19.72 38.01
CA LEU A 22 0.03 -19.06 36.81
C LEU A 22 1.24 -19.81 36.21
N ALA A 23 1.93 -20.64 37.00
CA ALA A 23 3.10 -21.40 36.54
C ALA A 23 2.72 -22.63 35.69
N ASP A 24 1.56 -23.24 35.94
CA ASP A 24 1.12 -24.47 35.26
C ASP A 24 0.37 -24.22 33.93
N SER A 25 0.23 -22.95 33.50
CA SER A 25 -0.63 -22.62 32.33
C SER A 25 0.12 -22.38 31.02
N CYS A 26 1.44 -22.18 31.04
CA CYS A 26 2.21 -21.78 29.83
C CYS A 26 2.92 -22.94 29.13
N LEU A 27 3.21 -24.03 29.85
CA LEU A 27 3.73 -25.29 29.31
C LEU A 27 2.57 -26.24 29.07
N SER A 28 2.20 -26.43 27.80
CA SER A 28 1.30 -27.51 27.38
C SER A 28 2.12 -28.55 26.63
N ASP A 29 2.40 -29.68 27.27
CA ASP A 29 3.32 -30.71 26.79
C ASP A 29 4.72 -30.13 26.46
N ASN A 30 5.09 -30.11 25.17
CA ASN A 30 6.38 -29.61 24.66
C ASN A 30 6.25 -28.25 23.95
N ARG A 31 5.17 -27.50 24.20
CA ARG A 31 4.87 -26.21 23.56
C ARG A 31 4.87 -25.07 24.56
N LEU A 32 5.56 -23.99 24.18
CA LEU A 32 5.66 -22.76 24.95
C LEU A 32 5.29 -21.57 24.07
N ASN A 33 4.11 -20.99 24.31
CA ASN A 33 3.61 -19.82 23.59
C ASN A 33 3.62 -18.62 24.54
N LEU A 34 4.58 -17.72 24.35
CA LEU A 34 4.76 -16.55 25.21
C LEU A 34 4.65 -15.22 24.44
N ASP A 35 4.30 -15.27 23.16
CA ASP A 35 4.11 -14.12 22.26
C ASP A 35 2.89 -13.25 22.61
N VAL A 36 1.91 -13.82 23.32
CA VAL A 36 0.69 -13.14 23.78
C VAL A 36 0.84 -12.40 25.12
N TYR A 37 1.94 -12.62 25.84
CA TYR A 37 2.16 -11.99 27.15
C TYR A 37 3.12 -10.79 27.04
N PRO A 38 2.83 -9.66 27.72
CA PRO A 38 3.62 -8.43 27.61
C PRO A 38 5.08 -8.57 28.11
N ASP A 39 5.37 -9.55 28.97
CA ASP A 39 6.73 -9.87 29.48
C ASP A 39 7.12 -11.34 29.17
N GLY A 40 6.72 -11.84 28.00
CA GLY A 40 6.93 -13.23 27.61
C GLY A 40 8.39 -13.69 27.66
N CYS A 41 9.36 -12.84 27.29
CA CYS A 41 10.77 -13.19 27.39
C CYS A 41 11.23 -13.26 28.85
N GLN A 42 10.75 -12.37 29.72
CA GLN A 42 11.05 -12.43 31.15
C GLN A 42 10.54 -13.74 31.78
N GLN A 43 9.34 -14.18 31.37
CA GLN A 43 8.76 -15.43 31.83
C GLN A 43 9.54 -16.64 31.31
N PHE A 44 10.00 -16.60 30.05
CA PHE A 44 10.89 -17.62 29.49
C PHE A 44 12.19 -17.74 30.30
N LEU A 45 12.84 -16.62 30.63
CA LEU A 45 14.07 -16.61 31.41
C LEU A 45 13.87 -17.19 32.82
N LYS A 46 12.78 -16.83 33.50
CA LYS A 46 12.42 -17.40 34.81
C LYS A 46 12.18 -18.91 34.73
N LEU A 47 11.50 -19.38 33.69
CA LEU A 47 11.29 -20.82 33.46
C LEU A 47 12.61 -21.54 33.18
N PHE A 48 13.53 -20.93 32.43
CA PHE A 48 14.83 -21.52 32.17
C PHE A 48 15.71 -21.62 33.43
N GLU A 49 15.67 -20.62 34.32
CA GLU A 49 16.39 -20.65 35.60
C GLU A 49 15.78 -21.64 36.61
N GLY A 50 14.45 -21.75 36.66
CA GLY A 50 13.75 -22.61 37.63
C GLY A 50 13.54 -24.06 37.19
N GLN A 51 13.39 -24.31 35.89
CA GLN A 51 12.97 -25.60 35.31
C GLN A 51 13.74 -25.93 34.01
N GLN A 52 15.07 -25.74 34.01
CA GLN A 52 15.93 -25.96 32.85
C GLN A 52 15.72 -27.33 32.17
N GLY A 53 15.47 -28.38 32.95
CA GLY A 53 15.25 -29.74 32.44
C GLY A 53 14.00 -29.92 31.58
N GLU A 54 12.95 -29.12 31.81
CA GLU A 54 11.70 -29.13 31.05
C GLU A 54 11.80 -28.18 29.84
N VAL A 55 12.39 -27.00 30.03
CA VAL A 55 12.54 -26.01 28.95
C VAL A 55 13.44 -26.53 27.81
N VAL A 56 14.49 -27.30 28.12
CA VAL A 56 15.35 -27.92 27.09
C VAL A 56 14.61 -28.99 26.26
N GLN A 57 13.47 -29.50 26.75
CA GLN A 57 12.61 -30.44 26.02
C GLN A 57 11.56 -29.75 25.12
N VAL A 58 11.47 -28.42 25.16
CA VAL A 58 10.53 -27.66 24.34
C VAL A 58 10.84 -27.86 22.86
N GLU A 59 9.82 -28.30 22.11
CA GLU A 59 9.89 -28.50 20.67
C GLU A 59 9.29 -27.33 19.88
N PHE A 60 8.36 -26.58 20.49
CA PHE A 60 7.67 -25.45 19.86
C PHE A 60 7.75 -24.22 20.76
N LEU A 61 8.39 -23.16 20.27
CA LEU A 61 8.57 -21.92 21.00
C LEU A 61 8.05 -20.74 20.19
N ARG A 62 7.22 -19.90 20.81
CA ARG A 62 6.79 -18.61 20.25
C ARG A 62 7.11 -17.50 21.25
N LEU A 63 7.82 -16.47 20.78
CA LEU A 63 8.18 -15.30 21.55
C LEU A 63 7.84 -14.04 20.78
N SER A 64 7.49 -12.98 21.52
CA SER A 64 7.32 -11.64 20.97
C SER A 64 8.68 -11.01 20.70
N SER A 65 8.86 -10.46 19.50
CA SER A 65 10.07 -9.71 19.15
C SER A 65 10.03 -8.23 19.57
N ASN A 66 8.99 -7.79 20.29
CA ASN A 66 8.87 -6.44 20.84
C ASN A 66 9.35 -6.35 22.30
N ASP A 67 9.79 -7.46 22.90
CA ASP A 67 10.22 -7.52 24.30
C ASP A 67 11.67 -7.00 24.46
N HIS A 68 11.91 -6.22 25.52
CA HIS A 68 13.20 -5.62 25.85
C HIS A 68 14.27 -6.65 26.25
N LEU A 69 13.86 -7.85 26.70
CA LEU A 69 14.76 -8.96 27.06
C LEU A 69 14.97 -9.96 25.93
N LEU A 70 14.60 -9.61 24.69
CA LEU A 70 14.80 -10.49 23.54
C LEU A 70 16.28 -10.86 23.37
N GLY A 71 17.20 -9.90 23.53
CA GLY A 71 18.63 -10.13 23.36
C GLY A 71 19.18 -11.24 24.26
N THR A 72 18.90 -11.19 25.56
CA THR A 72 19.33 -12.24 26.51
C THR A 72 18.64 -13.57 26.27
N THR A 73 17.40 -13.55 25.79
CA THR A 73 16.65 -14.76 25.43
C THR A 73 17.23 -15.44 24.19
N LEU A 74 17.66 -14.67 23.19
CA LEU A 74 18.30 -15.18 21.97
C LEU A 74 19.59 -15.96 22.27
N ASP A 75 20.36 -15.55 23.27
CA ASP A 75 21.59 -16.25 23.69
C ASP A 75 21.32 -17.66 24.27
N ILE A 76 20.09 -17.90 24.75
CA ILE A 76 19.69 -19.18 25.33
C ILE A 76 19.13 -20.12 24.26
N LEU A 77 18.52 -19.60 23.18
CA LEU A 77 17.87 -20.40 22.13
C LEU A 77 18.76 -21.50 21.53
N PRO A 78 20.08 -21.31 21.28
CA PRO A 78 20.95 -22.37 20.79
C PRO A 78 21.05 -23.60 21.70
N HIS A 79 20.73 -23.47 23.00
CA HIS A 79 20.73 -24.58 23.94
C HIS A 79 19.50 -25.50 23.80
N LEU A 80 18.43 -25.04 23.13
CA LEU A 80 17.20 -25.81 22.91
C LEU A 80 17.36 -26.81 21.76
N LYS A 81 18.18 -27.83 21.98
CA LYS A 81 18.59 -28.77 20.92
C LYS A 81 17.43 -29.57 20.30
N LEU A 82 16.29 -29.69 20.97
CA LEU A 82 15.11 -30.42 20.48
C LEU A 82 14.09 -29.53 19.75
N LEU A 83 14.39 -28.25 19.58
CA LEU A 83 13.48 -27.28 18.99
C LEU A 83 13.18 -27.63 17.52
N LYS A 84 11.90 -27.83 17.21
CA LYS A 84 11.37 -28.13 15.87
C LYS A 84 10.74 -26.92 15.21
N SER A 85 10.17 -26.01 16.01
CA SER A 85 9.47 -24.81 15.56
C SER A 85 9.84 -23.61 16.42
N LEU A 86 10.30 -22.54 15.79
CA LEU A 86 10.60 -21.27 16.43
C LEU A 86 9.84 -20.14 15.73
N VAL A 87 9.07 -19.38 16.49
CA VAL A 87 8.38 -18.18 16.02
C VAL A 87 8.89 -17.00 16.85
N LEU A 88 9.59 -16.08 16.19
CA LEU A 88 10.02 -14.79 16.73
C LEU A 88 9.32 -13.72 15.89
N LYS A 89 8.06 -13.45 16.22
CA LYS A 89 7.22 -12.59 15.39
C LYS A 89 7.05 -11.23 16.08
N GLY A 90 7.25 -10.15 15.33
CA GLY A 90 6.80 -8.84 15.75
C GLY A 90 5.35 -8.57 15.35
N GLY A 91 4.83 -7.39 15.64
CA GLY A 91 3.50 -6.97 15.17
C GLY A 91 2.32 -7.45 15.99
N HIS A 92 2.56 -8.05 17.16
CA HIS A 92 1.52 -8.26 18.20
C HIS A 92 1.21 -6.95 18.93
N ALA A 93 2.21 -6.09 19.12
CA ALA A 93 2.00 -4.72 19.53
C ALA A 93 1.57 -3.87 18.33
N ARG A 94 0.62 -2.96 18.55
CA ARG A 94 0.21 -1.95 17.54
C ARG A 94 0.79 -0.61 17.93
N ASP A 95 1.25 0.15 16.95
CA ASP A 95 1.66 1.53 17.18
C ASP A 95 0.42 2.38 17.42
N GLU A 96 0.64 3.63 17.78
CA GLU A 96 -0.42 4.58 18.07
C GLU A 96 -1.37 4.80 16.89
N PHE A 97 -0.98 4.35 15.68
CA PHE A 97 -1.73 4.41 14.43
C PHE A 97 -2.42 3.08 14.06
N GLY A 98 -2.40 2.08 14.96
CA GLY A 98 -3.01 0.77 14.74
C GLY A 98 -2.24 -0.14 13.78
N SER A 99 -1.09 0.30 13.27
CA SER A 99 -0.20 -0.50 12.44
C SER A 99 0.57 -1.48 13.31
N CYS A 100 0.85 -2.68 12.81
CA CYS A 100 1.66 -3.66 13.53
C CYS A 100 3.05 -3.05 13.79
N GLN A 101 3.44 -2.87 15.06
CA GLN A 101 4.80 -2.46 15.41
C GLN A 101 5.75 -3.54 14.95
N HIS A 102 6.73 -3.17 14.15
CA HIS A 102 7.80 -4.08 13.76
C HIS A 102 8.57 -4.50 15.02
N GLY A 103 8.87 -5.79 15.13
CA GLY A 103 9.74 -6.31 16.16
C GLY A 103 11.15 -5.74 16.01
N SER A 104 11.87 -5.71 17.13
CA SER A 104 13.22 -5.14 17.22
C SER A 104 14.31 -6.09 16.72
N LEU A 105 13.94 -7.29 16.24
CA LEU A 105 14.90 -8.29 15.79
C LEU A 105 15.61 -7.84 14.51
N THR A 106 16.93 -7.64 14.61
CA THR A 106 17.80 -7.23 13.50
C THR A 106 18.77 -8.33 13.06
N SER A 107 19.08 -9.29 13.94
CA SER A 107 19.94 -10.43 13.63
C SER A 107 19.67 -11.61 14.58
N LEU A 108 20.21 -12.78 14.26
CA LEU A 108 20.18 -13.97 15.10
C LEU A 108 21.61 -14.37 15.51
N PRO A 109 21.79 -14.96 16.70
CA PRO A 109 23.11 -15.41 17.13
C PRO A 109 23.68 -16.47 16.17
N PRO A 110 25.01 -16.46 15.91
CA PRO A 110 25.65 -17.41 14.99
C PRO A 110 25.38 -18.88 15.36
N ASP A 111 25.34 -19.17 16.67
CA ASP A 111 25.17 -20.52 17.21
C ASP A 111 23.79 -21.13 16.93
N MET A 112 22.82 -20.34 16.48
CA MET A 112 21.50 -20.83 16.03
C MET A 112 21.60 -21.83 14.89
N GLY A 113 22.67 -21.77 14.07
CA GLY A 113 22.92 -22.75 13.01
C GLY A 113 23.10 -24.19 13.51
N ASN A 114 23.31 -24.39 14.81
CA ASN A 114 23.48 -25.72 15.41
C ASN A 114 22.16 -26.46 15.68
N LEU A 115 21.00 -25.83 15.49
CA LEU A 115 19.68 -26.43 15.76
C LEU A 115 19.29 -27.44 14.68
N ARG A 116 19.72 -28.70 14.86
CA ARG A 116 19.58 -29.77 13.85
C ARG A 116 18.15 -30.21 13.56
N TYR A 117 17.22 -30.00 14.51
CA TYR A 117 15.83 -30.43 14.38
C TYR A 117 14.88 -29.28 13.98
N LEU A 118 15.38 -28.06 13.84
CA LEU A 118 14.54 -26.91 13.51
C LEU A 118 14.01 -27.06 12.07
N THR A 119 12.69 -27.22 11.97
CA THR A 119 11.98 -27.40 10.69
C THR A 119 11.15 -26.19 10.30
N HIS A 120 10.68 -25.41 11.28
CA HIS A 120 9.84 -24.23 11.07
C HIS A 120 10.47 -23.02 11.76
N LEU A 121 10.73 -21.97 11.00
CA LEU A 121 11.26 -20.71 11.49
C LEU A 121 10.42 -19.54 10.94
N ASP A 122 9.79 -18.80 11.84
CA ASP A 122 9.05 -17.58 11.51
C ASP A 122 9.71 -16.38 12.19
N LEU A 123 10.22 -15.45 11.37
CA LEU A 123 10.84 -14.18 11.75
C LEU A 123 10.06 -12.99 11.17
N SER A 124 8.79 -13.18 10.83
CA SER A 124 7.99 -12.16 10.15
C SER A 124 7.72 -10.95 11.06
N PHE A 125 7.43 -9.79 10.46
CA PHE A 125 7.14 -8.53 11.15
C PHE A 125 8.29 -8.04 12.04
N ASN A 126 9.52 -8.14 11.56
CA ASN A 126 10.72 -7.66 12.26
C ASN A 126 11.43 -6.57 11.44
N SER A 127 12.63 -6.20 11.86
CA SER A 127 13.45 -5.15 11.24
C SER A 127 14.70 -5.72 10.57
N LEU A 128 14.64 -6.95 10.03
CA LEU A 128 15.77 -7.59 9.35
C LEU A 128 16.08 -6.87 8.03
N SER A 129 17.30 -6.35 7.89
CA SER A 129 17.80 -5.75 6.64
C SER A 129 18.51 -6.77 5.73
N THR A 130 19.04 -7.84 6.34
CA THR A 130 19.69 -8.96 5.67
C THR A 130 19.28 -10.26 6.34
N LEU A 131 19.28 -11.37 5.58
CA LEU A 131 18.98 -12.68 6.14
C LEU A 131 20.18 -13.17 6.97
N PRO A 132 20.01 -13.49 8.27
CA PRO A 132 21.11 -13.98 9.10
C PRO A 132 21.76 -15.24 8.53
N ARG A 133 23.10 -15.22 8.37
CA ARG A 133 23.87 -16.33 7.76
C ARG A 133 23.74 -17.66 8.52
N CYS A 134 23.44 -17.63 9.82
CA CYS A 134 23.23 -18.86 10.59
C CYS A 134 22.02 -19.67 10.09
N ILE A 135 21.01 -19.02 9.48
CA ILE A 135 19.83 -19.70 8.92
C ILE A 135 20.23 -20.66 7.79
N LEU A 136 21.20 -20.27 6.96
CA LEU A 136 21.70 -21.08 5.83
C LEU A 136 22.35 -22.40 6.28
N HIS A 137 22.74 -22.49 7.57
CA HIS A 137 23.38 -23.68 8.13
C HIS A 137 22.38 -24.63 8.81
N LEU A 138 21.07 -24.35 8.78
CA LEU A 138 20.05 -25.19 9.41
C LEU A 138 19.71 -26.40 8.51
N PRO A 139 20.14 -27.63 8.88
CA PRO A 139 20.14 -28.77 7.97
C PRO A 139 18.77 -29.42 7.74
N SER A 140 17.76 -29.02 8.51
CA SER A 140 16.41 -29.62 8.52
C SER A 140 15.30 -28.60 8.27
N LEU A 141 15.64 -27.36 7.91
CA LEU A 141 14.67 -26.30 7.73
C LEU A 141 13.75 -26.59 6.53
N ARG A 142 12.44 -26.57 6.77
CA ARG A 142 11.39 -26.84 5.78
C ARG A 142 10.52 -25.62 5.51
N VAL A 143 10.27 -24.81 6.53
CA VAL A 143 9.43 -23.61 6.43
C VAL A 143 10.22 -22.43 6.96
N LEU A 144 10.37 -21.41 6.12
CA LEU A 144 11.00 -20.14 6.47
C LEU A 144 10.05 -18.99 6.13
N LEU A 145 9.65 -18.24 7.15
CA LEU A 145 8.81 -17.05 7.02
C LEU A 145 9.62 -15.84 7.47
N VAL A 146 9.80 -14.86 6.57
CA VAL A 146 10.51 -13.60 6.85
C VAL A 146 9.71 -12.41 6.31
N SER A 147 8.40 -12.55 6.19
CA SER A 147 7.51 -11.52 5.63
C SER A 147 7.50 -10.26 6.49
N HIS A 148 7.18 -9.10 5.91
CA HIS A 148 7.15 -7.81 6.62
C HIS A 148 8.47 -7.50 7.35
N ASN A 149 9.57 -7.52 6.59
CA ASN A 149 10.90 -7.09 7.03
C ASN A 149 11.44 -6.03 6.05
N SER A 150 12.73 -5.67 6.17
CA SER A 150 13.41 -4.73 5.26
C SER A 150 14.52 -5.41 4.46
N LEU A 151 14.35 -6.69 4.10
CA LEU A 151 15.37 -7.44 3.37
C LEU A 151 15.59 -6.86 1.97
N VAL A 152 16.83 -6.51 1.65
CA VAL A 152 17.20 -5.92 0.33
C VAL A 152 17.64 -6.98 -0.68
N ALA A 153 18.21 -8.08 -0.19
CA ALA A 153 18.67 -9.21 -1.00
C ALA A 153 18.66 -10.51 -0.19
N LEU A 154 18.59 -11.64 -0.89
CA LEU A 154 18.88 -12.96 -0.33
C LEU A 154 20.38 -13.27 -0.54
N PRO A 155 21.01 -14.05 0.37
CA PRO A 155 22.41 -14.46 0.20
C PRO A 155 22.62 -15.30 -1.06
N GLU A 156 23.79 -15.20 -1.71
CA GLU A 156 24.13 -16.01 -2.90
C GLU A 156 24.04 -17.51 -2.64
N ASP A 157 24.31 -17.97 -1.41
CA ASP A 157 24.25 -19.39 -1.04
C ASP A 157 22.87 -19.83 -0.51
N PHE A 158 21.79 -19.09 -0.81
CA PHE A 158 20.42 -19.40 -0.33
C PHE A 158 19.94 -20.80 -0.73
N GLY A 159 20.41 -21.33 -1.87
CA GLY A 159 20.17 -22.69 -2.35
C GLY A 159 20.64 -23.82 -1.40
N SER A 160 21.51 -23.51 -0.43
CA SER A 160 21.94 -24.47 0.61
C SER A 160 20.77 -25.04 1.44
N LEU A 161 19.64 -24.33 1.50
CA LEU A 161 18.40 -24.76 2.16
C LEU A 161 17.61 -25.80 1.35
N ASN A 162 18.27 -26.85 0.86
CA ASN A 162 17.72 -27.82 -0.09
C ASN A 162 16.53 -28.67 0.42
N LYS A 163 16.12 -28.54 1.69
CA LYS A 163 14.93 -29.18 2.28
C LYS A 163 13.74 -28.23 2.43
N LEU A 164 13.89 -26.98 2.02
CA LEU A 164 12.86 -25.96 2.15
C LEU A 164 11.67 -26.28 1.25
N THR A 165 10.49 -26.43 1.83
CA THR A 165 9.22 -26.70 1.14
C THR A 165 8.35 -25.45 1.04
N PHE A 166 8.46 -24.53 2.00
CA PHE A 166 7.71 -23.29 2.03
C PHE A 166 8.64 -22.12 2.36
N PHE A 167 8.65 -21.10 1.49
CA PHE A 167 9.39 -19.86 1.71
C PHE A 167 8.50 -18.66 1.44
N SER A 168 8.43 -17.75 2.41
CA SER A 168 7.73 -16.48 2.24
C SER A 168 8.60 -15.31 2.70
N ALA A 169 8.82 -14.38 1.78
CA ALA A 169 9.46 -13.09 2.02
C ALA A 169 8.58 -11.92 1.53
N MET A 170 7.25 -12.09 1.59
CA MET A 170 6.26 -11.06 1.26
C MET A 170 6.55 -9.73 1.97
N LYS A 171 6.33 -8.58 1.31
CA LYS A 171 6.52 -7.24 1.90
C LYS A 171 7.94 -7.05 2.45
N ASN A 172 8.92 -7.16 1.56
CA ASN A 172 10.31 -6.81 1.78
C ASN A 172 10.78 -5.81 0.70
N GLN A 173 12.09 -5.60 0.57
CA GLN A 173 12.69 -4.68 -0.41
C GLN A 173 13.61 -5.43 -1.39
N LEU A 174 13.33 -6.71 -1.66
CA LEU A 174 14.15 -7.55 -2.54
C LEU A 174 14.14 -6.98 -3.96
N LYS A 175 15.32 -6.72 -4.51
CA LYS A 175 15.48 -6.20 -5.90
C LYS A 175 15.80 -7.28 -6.92
N ASP A 176 16.54 -8.30 -6.48
CA ASP A 176 16.99 -9.42 -7.29
C ASP A 176 16.93 -10.71 -6.47
N LEU A 177 17.00 -11.86 -7.15
CA LEU A 177 17.11 -13.18 -6.55
C LEU A 177 18.46 -13.82 -6.93
N PRO A 178 19.11 -14.54 -6.00
CA PRO A 178 20.35 -15.25 -6.29
C PRO A 178 20.07 -16.43 -7.22
N GLN A 179 21.04 -16.81 -8.06
CA GLN A 179 20.92 -17.96 -8.96
C GLN A 179 20.67 -19.27 -8.19
N SER A 180 21.21 -19.38 -6.97
CA SER A 180 21.03 -20.55 -6.10
C SER A 180 19.58 -20.79 -5.68
N ILE A 181 18.64 -19.84 -5.91
CA ILE A 181 17.21 -20.08 -5.69
C ILE A 181 16.72 -21.33 -6.45
N GLY A 182 17.29 -21.61 -7.63
CA GLY A 182 16.96 -22.79 -8.42
C GLY A 182 17.42 -24.12 -7.83
N GLU A 183 18.27 -24.11 -6.80
CA GLU A 183 18.73 -25.33 -6.11
C GLU A 183 17.69 -25.86 -5.10
N LEU A 184 16.65 -25.08 -4.80
CA LEU A 184 15.56 -25.45 -3.90
C LEU A 184 14.57 -26.42 -4.57
N SER A 185 15.07 -27.57 -5.00
CA SER A 185 14.35 -28.56 -5.82
C SER A 185 13.08 -29.15 -5.19
N VAL A 186 12.94 -29.08 -3.85
CA VAL A 186 11.77 -29.58 -3.11
C VAL A 186 10.79 -28.49 -2.69
N LEU A 187 11.06 -27.23 -3.04
CA LEU A 187 10.20 -26.09 -2.72
C LEU A 187 8.83 -26.25 -3.39
N GLN A 188 7.77 -26.11 -2.60
CA GLN A 188 6.38 -26.22 -3.03
C GLN A 188 5.76 -24.84 -3.16
N ASP A 189 5.90 -24.00 -2.14
CA ASP A 189 5.28 -22.68 -2.12
C ASP A 189 6.34 -21.59 -1.94
N LEU A 190 6.37 -20.64 -2.87
CA LEU A 190 7.27 -19.50 -2.89
C LEU A 190 6.47 -18.21 -2.97
N ASP A 191 6.46 -17.45 -1.88
CA ASP A 191 5.84 -16.12 -1.82
C ASP A 191 6.90 -15.03 -1.72
N LEU A 192 7.05 -14.26 -2.80
CA LEU A 192 7.91 -13.09 -2.93
C LEU A 192 7.09 -11.84 -3.30
N SER A 193 5.79 -11.85 -2.98
CA SER A 193 4.88 -10.76 -3.31
C SER A 193 5.22 -9.45 -2.57
N GLU A 194 4.80 -8.33 -3.14
CA GLU A 194 5.01 -6.99 -2.57
C GLU A 194 6.49 -6.69 -2.26
N ASN A 195 7.38 -6.99 -3.20
CA ASN A 195 8.81 -6.66 -3.16
C ASN A 195 9.14 -5.64 -4.28
N ALA A 196 10.43 -5.44 -4.57
CA ALA A 196 10.92 -4.54 -5.62
C ALA A 196 11.64 -5.29 -6.75
N LEU A 197 11.28 -6.56 -7.01
CA LEU A 197 11.97 -7.39 -8.00
C LEU A 197 11.80 -6.81 -9.41
N GLU A 198 12.92 -6.56 -10.11
CA GLU A 198 12.92 -6.05 -11.49
C GLU A 198 13.07 -7.16 -12.54
N PHE A 199 13.82 -8.21 -12.19
CA PHE A 199 14.11 -9.37 -13.03
C PHE A 199 14.08 -10.67 -12.20
N LEU A 200 13.96 -11.80 -12.90
CA LEU A 200 14.10 -13.14 -12.31
C LEU A 200 15.28 -13.85 -12.97
N PRO A 201 16.11 -14.57 -12.21
CA PRO A 201 17.13 -15.43 -12.78
C PRO A 201 16.47 -16.61 -13.54
N ASP A 202 17.13 -17.10 -14.58
CA ASP A 202 16.63 -18.25 -15.37
C ASP A 202 16.46 -19.49 -14.49
N GLU A 203 17.26 -19.60 -13.43
CA GLU A 203 17.26 -20.68 -12.45
C GLU A 203 15.94 -20.83 -11.68
N VAL A 204 15.06 -19.82 -11.65
CA VAL A 204 13.70 -19.97 -11.09
C VAL A 204 12.95 -21.11 -11.81
N GLY A 205 13.24 -21.37 -13.09
CA GLY A 205 12.69 -22.49 -13.85
C GLY A 205 13.07 -23.89 -13.32
N ASN A 206 14.06 -23.99 -12.42
CA ASN A 206 14.51 -25.25 -11.82
C ASN A 206 13.67 -25.68 -10.60
N LEU A 207 12.71 -24.85 -10.16
CA LEU A 207 11.80 -25.15 -9.05
C LEU A 207 10.70 -26.16 -9.47
N HIS A 208 11.11 -27.36 -9.88
CA HIS A 208 10.22 -28.34 -10.52
C HIS A 208 9.07 -28.83 -9.63
N ASN A 209 9.23 -28.78 -8.31
CA ASN A 209 8.20 -29.16 -7.34
C ASN A 209 7.31 -28.00 -6.87
N CYS A 210 7.57 -26.78 -7.33
CA CYS A 210 6.80 -25.60 -6.92
C CYS A 210 5.36 -25.70 -7.43
N THR A 211 4.40 -25.68 -6.51
CA THR A 211 2.97 -25.70 -6.72
C THR A 211 2.35 -24.31 -6.75
N GLU A 212 2.88 -23.38 -5.96
CA GLU A 212 2.43 -22.00 -5.89
C GLU A 212 3.62 -21.04 -5.91
N LEU A 213 3.61 -20.14 -6.89
CA LEU A 213 4.59 -19.09 -7.05
C LEU A 213 3.88 -17.74 -7.06
N ASP A 214 4.09 -16.95 -6.01
CA ASP A 214 3.59 -15.58 -5.90
C ASP A 214 4.71 -14.55 -6.06
N LEU A 215 4.60 -13.79 -7.15
CA LEU A 215 5.50 -12.71 -7.54
C LEU A 215 4.71 -11.41 -7.73
N SER A 216 3.49 -11.33 -7.21
CA SER A 216 2.61 -10.19 -7.39
C SER A 216 3.12 -8.93 -6.68
N GLY A 217 2.74 -7.74 -7.18
CA GLY A 217 3.12 -6.49 -6.55
C GLY A 217 4.62 -6.17 -6.59
N ASN A 218 5.33 -6.64 -7.62
CA ASN A 218 6.74 -6.36 -7.87
C ASN A 218 6.91 -5.35 -9.03
N HIS A 219 8.13 -5.22 -9.55
CA HIS A 219 8.46 -4.34 -10.68
C HIS A 219 8.92 -5.11 -11.93
N LEU A 220 8.52 -6.39 -12.04
CA LEU A 220 8.94 -7.28 -13.12
C LEU A 220 8.52 -6.72 -14.48
N SER A 221 9.49 -6.48 -15.35
CA SER A 221 9.27 -5.99 -16.71
C SER A 221 9.16 -7.12 -17.75
N SER A 222 9.76 -8.25 -17.44
CA SER A 222 9.74 -9.49 -18.21
C SER A 222 9.87 -10.68 -17.26
N ILE A 223 9.59 -11.88 -17.77
CA ILE A 223 9.82 -13.15 -17.08
C ILE A 223 10.60 -14.08 -18.03
N PRO A 224 11.51 -14.91 -17.49
CA PRO A 224 12.35 -15.78 -18.31
C PRO A 224 11.53 -16.90 -18.95
N GLU A 225 11.94 -17.38 -20.12
CA GLU A 225 11.29 -18.51 -20.80
C GLU A 225 11.34 -19.79 -19.96
N SER A 226 12.36 -19.92 -19.11
CA SER A 226 12.57 -21.03 -18.19
C SER A 226 11.43 -21.20 -17.18
N LEU A 227 10.60 -20.18 -16.95
CA LEU A 227 9.41 -20.30 -16.09
C LEU A 227 8.40 -21.34 -16.64
N GLY A 228 8.46 -21.64 -17.94
CA GLY A 228 7.74 -22.75 -18.57
C GLY A 228 8.21 -24.15 -18.13
N ASN A 229 9.32 -24.27 -17.40
CA ASN A 229 9.87 -25.54 -16.91
C ASN A 229 9.30 -25.97 -15.53
N LEU A 230 8.40 -25.17 -14.94
CA LEU A 230 7.80 -25.44 -13.63
C LEU A 230 6.73 -26.55 -13.69
N LYS A 231 7.18 -27.81 -13.74
CA LYS A 231 6.32 -28.98 -14.00
C LYS A 231 5.16 -29.16 -13.01
N SER A 232 5.32 -28.72 -11.76
CA SER A 232 4.30 -28.92 -10.71
C SER A 232 3.42 -27.70 -10.43
N VAL A 233 3.66 -26.56 -11.11
CA VAL A 233 2.99 -25.30 -10.77
C VAL A 233 1.50 -25.36 -11.07
N ARG A 234 0.70 -24.98 -10.08
CA ARG A 234 -0.76 -24.93 -10.13
C ARG A 234 -1.26 -23.50 -10.11
N ARG A 235 -0.60 -22.62 -9.35
CA ARG A 235 -0.95 -21.22 -9.19
C ARG A 235 0.27 -20.35 -9.44
N LEU A 236 0.17 -19.48 -10.43
CA LEU A 236 1.20 -18.49 -10.76
C LEU A 236 0.59 -17.08 -10.66
N HIS A 237 1.04 -16.32 -9.66
CA HIS A 237 0.58 -14.96 -9.40
C HIS A 237 1.63 -13.95 -9.87
N LEU A 238 1.29 -13.17 -10.89
CA LEU A 238 2.15 -12.17 -11.51
C LEU A 238 1.45 -10.81 -11.61
N HIS A 239 0.32 -10.63 -10.93
CA HIS A 239 -0.46 -9.41 -11.04
C HIS A 239 0.23 -8.19 -10.40
N SER A 240 -0.18 -6.99 -10.81
CA SER A 240 0.39 -5.74 -10.28
C SER A 240 1.91 -5.65 -10.50
N ASN A 241 2.36 -6.02 -11.69
CA ASN A 241 3.76 -5.90 -12.16
C ASN A 241 3.81 -4.96 -13.38
N LEU A 242 4.96 -4.91 -14.06
CA LEU A 242 5.20 -4.07 -15.24
C LEU A 242 5.39 -4.90 -16.52
N LEU A 243 4.86 -6.14 -16.57
CA LEU A 243 5.09 -7.07 -17.68
C LEU A 243 4.52 -6.51 -18.98
N VAL A 244 5.35 -6.47 -20.02
CA VAL A 244 4.96 -6.03 -21.37
C VAL A 244 4.59 -7.22 -22.27
N MET A 245 5.22 -8.36 -22.02
CA MET A 245 4.99 -9.63 -22.69
C MET A 245 5.14 -10.80 -21.71
N VAL A 246 4.61 -11.95 -22.10
CA VAL A 246 4.78 -13.23 -21.40
C VAL A 246 5.18 -14.31 -22.42
N PRO A 247 6.06 -15.26 -22.06
CA PRO A 247 6.51 -16.30 -22.97
C PRO A 247 5.39 -17.32 -23.21
N ALA A 248 5.30 -17.81 -24.44
CA ALA A 248 4.30 -18.82 -24.83
C ALA A 248 4.47 -20.14 -24.05
N SER A 249 5.66 -20.41 -23.51
CA SER A 249 5.96 -21.58 -22.70
C SER A 249 5.06 -21.72 -21.47
N LEU A 250 4.47 -20.63 -20.96
CA LEU A 250 3.50 -20.71 -19.84
C LEU A 250 2.22 -21.47 -20.23
N ALA A 251 1.82 -21.48 -21.50
CA ALA A 251 0.67 -22.25 -21.96
C ALA A 251 0.91 -23.77 -21.89
N SER A 252 2.19 -24.20 -21.95
CA SER A 252 2.57 -25.62 -21.92
C SER A 252 2.74 -26.21 -20.52
N LEU A 253 2.47 -25.43 -19.47
CA LEU A 253 2.57 -25.89 -18.08
C LEU A 253 1.46 -26.93 -17.79
N PRO A 254 1.79 -28.18 -17.44
CA PRO A 254 0.83 -29.30 -17.48
C PRO A 254 -0.20 -29.27 -16.34
N ASN A 255 0.11 -28.62 -15.22
CA ASN A 255 -0.71 -28.62 -14.00
C ASN A 255 -1.30 -27.23 -13.67
N LEU A 256 -1.12 -26.24 -14.54
CA LEU A 256 -1.49 -24.86 -14.28
C LEU A 256 -3.02 -24.70 -14.22
N SER A 257 -3.50 -24.25 -13.06
CA SER A 257 -4.92 -24.06 -12.76
C SER A 257 -5.31 -22.60 -12.56
N ARG A 258 -4.32 -21.71 -12.42
CA ARG A 258 -4.50 -20.28 -12.27
C ARG A 258 -3.25 -19.52 -12.72
N LEU A 259 -3.43 -18.60 -13.66
CA LEU A 259 -2.40 -17.66 -14.09
C LEU A 259 -2.94 -16.24 -13.93
N ASP A 260 -2.45 -15.53 -12.92
CA ASP A 260 -2.92 -14.19 -12.61
C ASP A 260 -1.97 -13.13 -13.17
N LEU A 261 -2.36 -12.51 -14.27
CA LEU A 261 -1.59 -11.48 -14.98
C LEU A 261 -2.25 -10.10 -14.85
N ARG A 262 -3.20 -9.91 -13.93
CA ARG A 262 -3.97 -8.66 -13.79
C ARG A 262 -3.06 -7.46 -13.53
N ASN A 263 -3.51 -6.27 -13.91
CA ASN A 263 -2.80 -5.01 -13.65
C ASN A 263 -1.31 -5.03 -14.07
N ASN A 264 -1.04 -5.48 -15.29
CA ASN A 264 0.27 -5.41 -15.93
C ASN A 264 0.22 -4.45 -17.13
N CYS A 265 1.30 -4.40 -17.92
CA CYS A 265 1.41 -3.61 -19.13
C CYS A 265 1.29 -4.44 -20.42
N LEU A 266 0.63 -5.61 -20.36
CA LEU A 266 0.52 -6.54 -21.49
C LEU A 266 -0.33 -5.95 -22.61
N ARG A 267 0.24 -5.86 -23.80
CA ARG A 267 -0.47 -5.39 -25.01
C ARG A 267 -0.93 -6.51 -25.91
N ALA A 268 -0.12 -7.56 -25.96
CA ALA A 268 -0.44 -8.81 -26.59
C ALA A 268 -0.07 -9.93 -25.63
N VAL A 269 -0.78 -11.03 -25.75
CA VAL A 269 -0.53 -12.28 -25.04
C VAL A 269 -0.50 -13.36 -26.13
N PRO A 270 0.40 -14.35 -26.06
CA PRO A 270 0.40 -15.49 -26.98
C PRO A 270 -1.01 -16.10 -27.09
N GLN A 271 -1.42 -16.47 -28.30
CA GLN A 271 -2.78 -16.97 -28.55
C GLN A 271 -3.09 -18.20 -27.69
N GLU A 272 -2.08 -19.03 -27.46
CA GLU A 272 -2.13 -20.23 -26.63
C GLU A 272 -2.51 -19.93 -25.19
N ILE A 273 -2.11 -18.76 -24.65
CA ILE A 273 -2.44 -18.32 -23.29
C ILE A 273 -3.81 -17.61 -23.27
N GLN A 274 -4.13 -16.84 -24.30
CA GLN A 274 -5.38 -16.08 -24.36
C GLN A 274 -6.63 -16.98 -24.34
N SER A 275 -6.53 -18.20 -24.88
CA SER A 275 -7.63 -19.17 -24.89
C SER A 275 -7.85 -19.93 -23.58
N LEU A 276 -6.98 -19.77 -22.57
CA LEU A 276 -7.04 -20.57 -21.36
C LEU A 276 -8.05 -19.99 -20.34
N PRO A 277 -8.97 -20.81 -19.79
CA PRO A 277 -10.05 -20.33 -18.92
C PRO A 277 -9.57 -19.85 -17.54
N PHE A 278 -8.36 -20.22 -17.14
CA PHE A 278 -7.76 -19.92 -15.85
C PHE A 278 -6.81 -18.71 -15.88
N VAL A 279 -6.76 -17.97 -16.98
CA VAL A 279 -5.90 -16.79 -17.12
C VAL A 279 -6.70 -15.52 -16.80
N HIS A 280 -6.16 -14.71 -15.88
CA HIS A 280 -6.76 -13.43 -15.50
C HIS A 280 -5.96 -12.28 -16.07
N LEU A 281 -6.53 -11.56 -17.04
CA LEU A 281 -5.85 -10.48 -17.79
C LEU A 281 -6.38 -9.07 -17.49
N ARG A 282 -7.34 -8.92 -16.58
CA ARG A 282 -7.98 -7.62 -16.27
C ARG A 282 -6.95 -6.56 -15.89
N GLY A 283 -7.12 -5.33 -16.39
CA GLY A 283 -6.22 -4.22 -16.06
C GLY A 283 -4.97 -4.12 -16.94
N ASN A 284 -4.89 -4.90 -18.02
CA ASN A 284 -3.85 -4.78 -19.05
C ASN A 284 -4.34 -3.99 -20.26
N PRO A 285 -3.47 -3.23 -20.95
CA PRO A 285 -3.78 -2.53 -22.20
C PRO A 285 -3.79 -3.48 -23.43
N LEU A 286 -4.50 -4.60 -23.35
CA LEU A 286 -4.57 -5.59 -24.43
C LEU A 286 -5.21 -5.00 -25.69
N GLY A 287 -4.60 -5.22 -26.84
CA GLY A 287 -5.04 -4.68 -28.13
C GLY A 287 -4.72 -3.19 -28.33
N GLN A 288 -4.11 -2.51 -27.34
CA GLN A 288 -3.62 -1.14 -27.51
C GLN A 288 -2.19 -1.19 -28.06
N THR A 289 -1.97 -0.61 -29.24
CA THR A 289 -0.62 -0.41 -29.78
C THR A 289 0.14 0.59 -28.91
N ASP A 290 1.27 0.17 -28.32
CA ASP A 290 2.54 0.69 -28.85
C ASP A 290 2.74 2.20 -29.06
N PRO A 291 2.47 3.21 -28.19
CA PRO A 291 2.85 4.58 -28.53
C PRO A 291 4.37 4.77 -28.71
N SER A 292 5.19 3.81 -28.24
CA SER A 292 6.64 3.78 -28.40
C SER A 292 7.13 3.05 -29.66
N LEU A 293 6.27 2.28 -30.35
CA LEU A 293 6.57 1.58 -31.60
C LEU A 293 5.79 2.14 -32.82
N GLN A 294 5.36 3.41 -32.76
CA GLN A 294 5.33 4.28 -33.95
C GLN A 294 6.62 5.12 -34.03
N ALA A 295 7.73 4.51 -33.61
CA ALA A 295 9.06 4.89 -34.02
C ALA A 295 9.59 3.73 -34.86
N ASP A 296 9.68 4.01 -36.16
CA ASP A 296 10.35 3.27 -37.23
C ASP A 296 9.62 2.12 -37.95
N GLU A 297 9.47 2.41 -39.24
CA GLU A 297 9.22 1.54 -40.41
C GLU A 297 7.81 1.00 -40.65
N SER A 298 6.93 1.87 -41.17
CA SER A 298 6.43 1.75 -42.57
C SER A 298 5.20 2.63 -42.82
N SER A 299 5.36 3.95 -42.75
CA SER A 299 4.72 4.89 -43.68
C SER A 299 5.23 6.31 -43.37
N ALA A 300 6.25 6.70 -44.14
CA ALA A 300 6.75 8.05 -44.18
C ALA A 300 5.64 9.03 -44.60
N ARG A 301 5.02 9.68 -43.62
CA ARG A 301 4.76 11.13 -43.63
C ARG A 301 5.08 11.65 -42.24
N GLY A 302 6.25 12.24 -42.11
CA GLY A 302 6.81 12.66 -40.83
C GLY A 302 5.97 13.74 -40.15
N LEU A 303 5.36 13.40 -39.02
CA LEU A 303 4.82 14.40 -38.09
C LEU A 303 5.94 15.34 -37.64
N ARG A 304 5.79 16.64 -37.93
CA ARG A 304 6.78 17.67 -37.62
C ARG A 304 7.00 17.74 -36.11
N ARG A 305 8.25 17.55 -35.65
CA ARG A 305 8.66 17.78 -34.26
C ARG A 305 9.26 19.18 -34.14
N LEU A 306 8.68 20.00 -33.26
CA LEU A 306 9.12 21.36 -32.97
C LEU A 306 9.74 21.37 -31.56
N PHE A 307 11.02 21.71 -31.48
CA PHE A 307 11.72 21.96 -30.21
C PHE A 307 11.89 23.47 -30.08
N LEU A 308 11.16 24.08 -29.16
CA LEU A 308 11.17 25.53 -29.00
C LEU A 308 12.26 25.94 -28.01
N ALA A 309 13.14 26.85 -28.44
CA ALA A 309 14.21 27.37 -27.61
C ALA A 309 13.68 28.32 -26.53
N SER A 310 14.50 28.68 -25.54
CA SER A 310 14.11 29.49 -24.37
C SER A 310 13.67 30.95 -24.66
N GLY A 311 13.47 31.33 -25.93
CA GLY A 311 13.02 32.67 -26.35
C GLY A 311 11.90 32.66 -27.39
N GLU A 312 11.38 31.48 -27.77
CA GLU A 312 10.23 31.37 -28.66
C GLU A 312 8.96 31.23 -27.82
N ASP A 313 7.92 31.97 -28.16
CA ASP A 313 6.64 32.03 -27.44
C ASP A 313 5.46 31.56 -28.30
N SER A 314 5.72 31.08 -29.52
CA SER A 314 4.66 30.63 -30.43
C SER A 314 5.11 29.53 -31.39
N PHE A 315 4.14 28.75 -31.87
CA PHE A 315 4.33 27.70 -32.86
C PHE A 315 3.07 27.52 -33.72
N THR A 316 3.23 27.03 -34.95
CA THR A 316 2.10 26.78 -35.86
C THR A 316 1.72 25.29 -35.85
N VAL A 317 0.42 25.02 -35.73
CA VAL A 317 -0.18 23.68 -35.90
C VAL A 317 -0.92 23.66 -37.23
N THR A 318 -0.65 22.65 -38.05
CA THR A 318 -1.33 22.42 -39.33
C THR A 318 -2.21 21.16 -39.25
N SER A 319 -3.00 20.91 -40.30
CA SER A 319 -3.84 19.71 -40.43
C SER A 319 -3.07 18.39 -40.44
N GLU A 320 -1.75 18.41 -40.63
CA GLU A 320 -0.89 17.22 -40.53
C GLU A 320 -0.59 16.82 -39.07
N GLY A 321 -0.92 17.67 -38.08
CA GLY A 321 -0.57 17.47 -36.68
C GLY A 321 0.91 17.73 -36.40
N CYS A 322 1.28 17.86 -35.12
CA CYS A 322 2.67 18.09 -34.73
C CYS A 322 2.95 17.67 -33.28
N LYS A 323 4.24 17.49 -32.97
CA LYS A 323 4.74 17.30 -31.60
C LYS A 323 5.52 18.53 -31.20
N VAL A 324 5.16 19.15 -30.07
CA VAL A 324 5.83 20.37 -29.60
C VAL A 324 6.43 20.12 -28.23
N VAL A 325 7.70 20.50 -28.07
CA VAL A 325 8.41 20.43 -26.80
C VAL A 325 8.87 21.82 -26.42
N LEU A 326 8.37 22.32 -25.29
CA LEU A 326 8.76 23.63 -24.75
C LEU A 326 10.06 23.51 -23.95
N ALA A 327 10.85 24.58 -23.89
CA ALA A 327 12.05 24.67 -23.06
C ALA A 327 11.79 24.39 -21.56
N CYS A 328 10.59 24.70 -21.06
CA CYS A 328 10.16 24.41 -19.69
C CYS A 328 9.82 22.92 -19.43
N GLY A 329 9.95 22.05 -20.44
CA GLY A 329 9.73 20.61 -20.34
C GLY A 329 8.28 20.17 -20.51
N ILE A 330 7.38 21.09 -20.86
CA ILE A 330 6.00 20.77 -21.26
C ILE A 330 6.02 20.19 -22.67
N HIS A 331 5.20 19.17 -22.92
CA HIS A 331 5.05 18.57 -24.24
C HIS A 331 3.60 18.61 -24.70
N PHE A 332 3.42 18.79 -26.00
CA PHE A 332 2.12 18.71 -26.68
C PHE A 332 2.18 17.68 -27.80
N TYR A 333 1.07 16.97 -27.97
CA TYR A 333 0.83 16.12 -29.13
C TYR A 333 -0.50 16.52 -29.76
N PHE A 334 -0.40 17.05 -30.97
CA PHE A 334 -1.52 17.36 -31.84
C PHE A 334 -1.66 16.20 -32.85
N PRO A 335 -2.71 15.38 -32.75
CA PRO A 335 -2.94 14.34 -33.74
C PRO A 335 -3.24 14.96 -35.13
N PRO A 336 -2.93 14.27 -36.23
CA PRO A 336 -3.31 14.71 -37.57
C PRO A 336 -4.82 14.93 -37.66
N GLY A 337 -5.25 16.07 -38.21
CA GLY A 337 -6.66 16.48 -38.24
C GLY A 337 -7.18 17.12 -36.95
N ALA A 338 -6.32 17.48 -35.99
CA ALA A 338 -6.75 18.24 -34.82
C ALA A 338 -7.19 19.68 -35.16
N ALA A 339 -6.55 20.30 -36.14
CA ALA A 339 -6.87 21.63 -36.66
C ALA A 339 -6.99 21.58 -38.19
N SER A 340 -8.13 21.98 -38.73
CA SER A 340 -8.39 21.96 -40.18
C SER A 340 -7.59 23.05 -40.92
N ASP A 341 -7.43 24.23 -40.31
CA ASP A 341 -6.65 25.35 -40.82
C ASP A 341 -5.35 25.56 -40.02
N PRO A 342 -4.27 26.09 -40.65
CA PRO A 342 -3.05 26.45 -39.93
C PRO A 342 -3.33 27.45 -38.79
N LEU A 343 -3.07 27.02 -37.56
CA LEU A 343 -3.31 27.81 -36.36
C LEU A 343 -1.99 28.19 -35.69
N GLN A 344 -1.76 29.49 -35.51
CA GLN A 344 -0.65 29.99 -34.70
C GLN A 344 -1.05 29.96 -33.23
N ILE A 345 -0.32 29.19 -32.42
CA ILE A 345 -0.52 29.08 -30.98
C ILE A 345 0.59 29.84 -30.27
N TYR A 346 0.20 30.72 -29.36
CA TYR A 346 1.11 31.41 -28.45
C TYR A 346 1.04 30.75 -27.08
N PHE A 347 2.17 30.62 -26.39
CA PHE A 347 2.22 30.07 -25.05
C PHE A 347 3.04 30.96 -24.12
N ARG A 348 2.60 31.07 -22.87
CA ARG A 348 3.35 31.74 -21.81
C ARG A 348 3.25 30.96 -20.51
N THR A 349 4.35 30.94 -19.76
CA THR A 349 4.40 30.35 -18.42
C THR A 349 4.45 31.48 -17.39
N LEU A 350 3.38 31.66 -16.65
CA LEU A 350 3.21 32.73 -15.66
C LEU A 350 3.47 32.20 -14.25
N ALA A 351 3.94 33.10 -13.38
CA ALA A 351 3.90 32.85 -11.95
C ALA A 351 2.43 32.82 -11.49
N PRO A 352 2.07 31.95 -10.52
CA PRO A 352 0.71 31.91 -10.00
C PRO A 352 0.39 33.21 -9.25
N ASP A 353 -0.69 33.87 -9.65
CA ASP A 353 -1.23 35.04 -8.94
C ASP A 353 -2.55 34.64 -8.26
N PRO A 354 -2.71 34.90 -6.95
CA PRO A 354 -3.94 34.61 -6.20
C PRO A 354 -5.20 35.26 -6.79
N GLN A 355 -5.08 36.36 -7.56
CA GLN A 355 -6.23 37.04 -8.17
C GLN A 355 -6.95 36.16 -9.20
N TRP A 356 -6.23 35.27 -9.88
CA TRP A 356 -6.79 34.47 -10.99
C TRP A 356 -6.68 32.97 -10.71
N VAL A 357 -5.72 32.53 -9.88
CA VAL A 357 -5.56 31.14 -9.46
C VAL A 357 -6.31 30.91 -8.15
N LYS A 358 -7.56 30.41 -8.25
CA LYS A 358 -8.36 30.02 -7.08
C LYS A 358 -8.03 28.57 -6.69
N LEU A 359 -7.35 28.42 -5.57
CA LEU A 359 -7.12 27.13 -4.90
C LEU A 359 -8.16 26.94 -3.79
N ARG A 360 -8.62 25.71 -3.59
CA ARG A 360 -9.42 25.33 -2.40
C ARG A 360 -8.48 25.24 -1.19
N HIS A 361 -9.04 25.25 0.02
CA HIS A 361 -8.28 25.25 1.28
C HIS A 361 -7.22 24.13 1.39
N HIS A 362 -7.48 22.95 0.84
CA HIS A 362 -6.54 21.82 0.87
C HIS A 362 -5.79 21.58 -0.44
N ASP A 363 -5.93 22.46 -1.42
CA ASP A 363 -5.23 22.36 -2.70
C ASP A 363 -3.79 22.87 -2.58
N VAL A 364 -2.85 22.14 -3.17
CA VAL A 364 -1.43 22.53 -3.23
C VAL A 364 -1.05 22.70 -4.70
N LEU A 365 -0.57 23.88 -5.07
CA LEU A 365 -0.10 24.14 -6.43
C LEU A 365 1.27 23.48 -6.66
N LEU A 366 1.38 22.68 -7.73
CA LEU A 366 2.59 21.90 -8.05
C LEU A 366 3.33 22.39 -9.31
N SER A 367 2.73 23.29 -10.10
CA SER A 367 3.34 23.85 -11.31
C SER A 367 3.09 25.35 -11.46
N ARG A 368 3.84 25.99 -12.36
CA ARG A 368 3.50 27.32 -12.89
C ARG A 368 2.22 27.26 -13.73
N VAL A 369 1.63 28.41 -14.01
CA VAL A 369 0.45 28.53 -14.87
C VAL A 369 0.90 28.58 -16.33
N LEU A 370 0.40 27.66 -17.13
CA LEU A 370 0.57 27.65 -18.58
C LEU A 370 -0.65 28.32 -19.21
N GLU A 371 -0.45 29.35 -20.02
CA GLU A 371 -1.50 29.92 -20.86
C GLU A 371 -1.22 29.61 -22.32
N LEU A 372 -2.25 29.17 -23.04
CA LEU A 372 -2.23 28.90 -24.47
C LEU A 372 -3.27 29.76 -25.18
N GLN A 373 -2.82 30.56 -26.15
CA GLN A 373 -3.67 31.42 -26.97
C GLN A 373 -3.66 30.94 -28.43
N PRO A 374 -4.75 31.16 -29.19
CA PRO A 374 -5.96 31.90 -28.80
C PRO A 374 -6.90 31.10 -27.89
N HIS A 375 -7.54 31.80 -26.93
CA HIS A 375 -8.54 31.19 -26.04
C HIS A 375 -9.80 30.84 -26.82
N GLY A 376 -10.42 29.70 -26.48
CA GLY A 376 -11.70 29.28 -27.07
C GLY A 376 -11.58 28.53 -28.41
N VAL A 377 -10.35 28.27 -28.88
CA VAL A 377 -10.13 27.30 -29.97
C VAL A 377 -10.67 25.94 -29.55
N LYS A 378 -11.50 25.33 -30.40
CA LYS A 378 -11.95 23.95 -30.25
C LYS A 378 -11.25 23.09 -31.29
N PHE A 379 -10.58 22.05 -30.84
CA PHE A 379 -9.96 21.06 -31.71
C PHE A 379 -10.96 19.96 -32.06
N GLU A 380 -10.87 19.42 -33.27
CA GLU A 380 -11.71 18.32 -33.72
C GLU A 380 -11.30 16.99 -33.07
N GLN A 381 -10.06 16.93 -32.55
CA GLN A 381 -9.51 15.79 -31.83
C GLN A 381 -8.84 16.23 -30.53
N GLU A 382 -8.78 15.32 -29.56
CA GLU A 382 -8.16 15.58 -28.26
C GLU A 382 -6.65 15.82 -28.40
N VAL A 383 -6.22 17.01 -27.97
CA VAL A 383 -4.80 17.37 -27.86
C VAL A 383 -4.27 16.85 -26.53
N GLN A 384 -3.13 16.14 -26.56
CA GLN A 384 -2.51 15.61 -25.35
C GLN A 384 -1.46 16.59 -24.81
N ILE A 385 -1.51 16.85 -23.51
CA ILE A 385 -0.61 17.76 -22.79
C ILE A 385 0.10 17.00 -21.69
N TRP A 386 1.43 17.15 -21.63
CA TRP A 386 2.27 16.65 -20.54
C TRP A 386 2.91 17.82 -19.79
N MET A 387 2.54 18.00 -18.53
CA MET A 387 3.01 19.09 -17.67
C MET A 387 3.93 18.54 -16.56
N PRO A 388 5.21 18.95 -16.50
CA PRO A 388 6.07 18.59 -15.39
C PRO A 388 5.62 19.35 -14.13
N TYR A 389 5.71 18.68 -12.98
CA TYR A 389 5.35 19.28 -11.69
C TYR A 389 6.32 18.85 -10.59
N ALA A 390 6.39 19.65 -9.53
CA ALA A 390 7.18 19.34 -8.33
C ALA A 390 6.39 18.38 -7.45
N SER A 391 6.95 17.21 -7.12
CA SER A 391 6.32 16.26 -6.19
C SER A 391 6.94 16.43 -4.80
N PRO A 392 6.24 17.04 -3.84
CA PRO A 392 6.63 16.93 -2.43
C PRO A 392 6.60 15.48 -1.95
N GLN A 393 7.46 15.16 -0.98
CA GLN A 393 7.57 13.84 -0.34
C GLN A 393 6.32 13.50 0.50
N SER A 394 5.46 14.48 0.79
CA SER A 394 4.26 14.37 1.64
C SER A 394 2.94 14.07 0.90
N LEU A 395 2.99 13.64 -0.37
CA LEU A 395 1.78 13.47 -1.21
C LEU A 395 1.16 12.07 -1.21
N HIS A 396 1.57 11.17 -0.31
CA HIS A 396 1.20 9.75 -0.37
C HIS A 396 -0.31 9.42 -0.25
N GLN A 397 -1.17 10.41 0.04
CA GLN A 397 -2.62 10.27 0.17
C GLN A 397 -3.41 11.37 -0.56
N ARG A 398 -2.81 12.00 -1.58
CA ARG A 398 -3.42 13.08 -2.37
C ARG A 398 -3.41 12.74 -3.85
N GLU A 399 -4.40 13.21 -4.58
CA GLU A 399 -4.46 13.05 -6.04
C GLU A 399 -3.94 14.28 -6.77
N VAL A 400 -3.28 14.06 -7.91
CA VAL A 400 -2.75 15.14 -8.76
C VAL A 400 -3.64 15.32 -9.98
N VAL A 401 -4.15 16.53 -10.17
CA VAL A 401 -5.05 16.91 -11.26
C VAL A 401 -4.53 18.13 -12.01
N VAL A 402 -4.70 18.13 -13.33
CA VAL A 402 -4.54 19.33 -14.16
C VAL A 402 -5.86 20.09 -14.13
N ARG A 403 -5.81 21.39 -13.80
CA ARG A 403 -6.96 22.28 -13.89
C ARG A 403 -6.93 23.09 -15.16
N THR A 404 -8.11 23.39 -15.69
CA THR A 404 -8.31 24.29 -16.82
C THR A 404 -9.28 25.40 -16.46
N PHE A 405 -9.05 26.61 -16.98
CA PHE A 405 -9.96 27.75 -16.81
C PHE A 405 -10.78 27.95 -18.08
N SER A 406 -12.11 27.86 -17.96
CA SER A 406 -13.05 27.99 -19.08
C SER A 406 -13.34 29.44 -19.51
N GLY A 407 -12.77 30.43 -18.81
CA GLY A 407 -13.07 31.86 -18.96
C GLY A 407 -14.01 32.38 -17.86
N GLU A 408 -14.82 31.51 -17.26
CA GLU A 408 -15.72 31.84 -16.14
C GLU A 408 -15.33 31.11 -14.85
N SER A 409 -14.95 29.83 -14.95
CA SER A 409 -14.61 29.00 -13.79
C SER A 409 -13.49 27.99 -14.07
N TRP A 410 -12.78 27.61 -13.00
CA TRP A 410 -11.78 26.54 -13.01
C TRP A 410 -12.46 25.17 -12.88
N SER A 411 -11.99 24.20 -13.68
CA SER A 411 -12.46 22.81 -13.63
C SER A 411 -11.28 21.83 -13.67
N ASP A 412 -11.48 20.65 -13.07
CA ASP A 412 -10.47 19.59 -13.01
C ASP A 412 -10.57 18.68 -14.24
N LEU A 413 -9.43 18.41 -14.89
CA LEU A 413 -9.33 17.51 -16.03
C LEU A 413 -8.97 16.09 -15.59
N ARG A 414 -9.42 15.11 -16.37
CA ARG A 414 -9.01 13.71 -16.18
C ARG A 414 -7.50 13.59 -16.41
N THR A 415 -6.78 13.35 -15.33
CA THR A 415 -5.31 13.41 -15.30
C THR A 415 -4.71 12.04 -15.04
N ARG A 416 -3.65 11.70 -15.76
CA ARG A 416 -2.82 10.50 -15.53
C ARG A 416 -1.42 10.95 -15.14
N VAL A 417 -0.91 10.47 -14.01
CA VAL A 417 0.45 10.77 -13.56
C VAL A 417 1.43 9.74 -14.13
N LYS A 418 2.58 10.20 -14.64
CA LYS A 418 3.69 9.35 -15.06
C LYS A 418 5.00 9.83 -14.44
N GLN A 419 5.82 8.88 -13.97
CA GLN A 419 7.18 9.16 -13.50
C GLN A 419 8.18 8.84 -14.62
N LYS A 420 9.05 9.80 -15.00
CA LYS A 420 10.07 9.56 -16.04
C LYS A 420 11.27 8.81 -15.43
N ARG A 421 11.50 7.56 -15.84
CA ARG A 421 12.57 6.64 -15.35
C ARG A 421 13.99 7.22 -15.22
N LYS A 422 14.35 8.28 -15.95
CA LYS A 422 15.71 8.88 -15.93
C LYS A 422 15.83 10.20 -15.16
N SER A 423 14.73 10.75 -14.62
CA SER A 423 14.73 12.02 -13.89
C SER A 423 13.72 11.98 -12.77
N LYS A 424 14.03 12.50 -11.57
CA LYS A 424 13.06 12.69 -10.46
C LYS A 424 11.87 13.62 -10.80
N LYS A 425 11.66 13.96 -12.08
CA LYS A 425 10.61 14.84 -12.59
C LYS A 425 9.34 14.02 -12.84
N HIS A 426 8.27 14.41 -12.16
CA HIS A 426 6.93 13.85 -12.32
C HIS A 426 6.19 14.64 -13.40
N VAL A 427 5.33 13.95 -14.16
CA VAL A 427 4.61 14.56 -15.30
C VAL A 427 3.13 14.20 -15.21
N ALA A 428 2.28 15.22 -15.23
CA ALA A 428 0.83 15.09 -15.32
C ALA A 428 0.42 15.10 -16.80
N HIS A 429 -0.34 14.09 -17.22
CA HIS A 429 -0.84 13.93 -18.58
C HIS A 429 -2.36 14.13 -18.61
N CYS A 430 -2.84 15.01 -19.49
CA CYS A 430 -4.26 15.23 -19.73
C CYS A 430 -4.56 15.38 -21.22
N SER A 431 -5.83 15.21 -21.57
CA SER A 431 -6.36 15.34 -22.93
C SER A 431 -7.42 16.43 -22.94
N VAL A 432 -7.32 17.36 -23.89
CA VAL A 432 -8.20 18.54 -23.96
C VAL A 432 -8.66 18.80 -25.38
N LEU A 433 -9.87 19.35 -25.51
CA LEU A 433 -10.44 19.79 -26.77
C LEU A 433 -10.34 21.31 -26.95
N HIS A 434 -9.81 22.03 -25.97
CA HIS A 434 -9.73 23.48 -25.98
C HIS A 434 -8.43 24.00 -25.39
N PHE A 435 -8.02 25.20 -25.82
CA PHE A 435 -6.91 25.94 -25.24
C PHE A 435 -7.37 27.13 -24.40
N SER A 436 -6.69 27.27 -23.27
CA SER A 436 -6.98 28.20 -22.20
C SER A 436 -5.79 28.22 -21.21
N TRP A 437 -6.06 28.35 -19.92
CA TRP A 437 -5.06 28.26 -18.87
C TRP A 437 -5.03 26.88 -18.24
N PHE A 438 -3.83 26.41 -17.89
CA PHE A 438 -3.58 25.11 -17.29
C PHE A 438 -2.61 25.21 -16.12
N LEU A 439 -2.87 24.44 -15.07
CA LEU A 439 -1.97 24.30 -13.93
C LEU A 439 -2.14 22.93 -13.26
N VAL A 440 -1.13 22.47 -12.54
CA VAL A 440 -1.14 21.18 -11.83
C VAL A 440 -1.35 21.41 -10.34
N VAL A 441 -2.35 20.76 -9.75
CA VAL A 441 -2.71 20.85 -8.33
C VAL A 441 -2.72 19.46 -7.70
N SER A 442 -2.26 19.37 -6.46
CA SER A 442 -2.53 18.24 -5.57
C SER A 442 -3.74 18.55 -4.69
N ARG A 443 -4.73 17.66 -4.63
CA ARG A 443 -5.92 17.80 -3.81
C ARG A 443 -6.25 16.51 -3.05
N LEU A 444 -7.18 16.57 -2.11
CA LEU A 444 -7.70 15.36 -1.45
C LEU A 444 -8.37 14.43 -2.46
N VAL A 445 -8.14 13.13 -2.30
CA VAL A 445 -8.78 12.10 -3.12
C VAL A 445 -10.29 12.25 -3.01
N GLN A 446 -10.97 12.28 -4.15
CA GLN A 446 -12.42 12.49 -4.22
C GLN A 446 -13.09 11.25 -4.81
N ASN A 447 -13.90 10.57 -4.02
CA ASN A 447 -14.77 9.49 -4.48
C ASN A 447 -16.14 10.08 -4.86
N GLU A 448 -16.66 9.73 -6.03
CA GLU A 448 -17.96 10.23 -6.52
C GLU A 448 -18.88 9.05 -6.88
N CYS A 449 -20.15 9.14 -6.49
CA CYS A 449 -21.18 8.20 -6.92
C CYS A 449 -22.51 8.91 -7.21
N LYS A 450 -23.29 8.33 -8.13
CA LYS A 450 -24.70 8.70 -8.31
C LYS A 450 -25.54 7.89 -7.34
N VAL A 451 -26.29 8.57 -6.48
CA VAL A 451 -27.22 7.97 -5.50
C VAL A 451 -28.60 7.88 -6.14
N PRO A 452 -29.07 6.67 -6.50
CA PRO A 452 -30.39 6.49 -7.09
C PRO A 452 -31.47 6.34 -5.99
N ALA A 453 -32.75 6.35 -6.38
CA ALA A 453 -33.86 6.26 -5.43
C ALA A 453 -33.89 4.92 -4.67
N GLU A 454 -33.32 3.85 -5.22
CA GLU A 454 -33.22 2.54 -4.58
C GLU A 454 -32.16 2.49 -3.45
N GLY A 455 -31.34 3.54 -3.29
CA GLY A 455 -30.23 3.56 -2.34
C GLY A 455 -28.93 3.00 -2.93
N THR A 456 -27.81 3.28 -2.25
CA THR A 456 -26.46 2.84 -2.69
C THR A 456 -25.47 2.90 -1.52
N LEU A 457 -24.23 2.47 -1.77
CA LEU A 457 -23.12 2.56 -0.84
C LEU A 457 -21.98 3.33 -1.49
N LEU A 458 -21.38 4.25 -0.74
CA LEU A 458 -20.15 4.94 -1.11
C LEU A 458 -19.06 4.60 -0.08
N PHE A 459 -17.90 4.18 -0.57
CA PHE A 459 -16.74 3.87 0.25
C PHE A 459 -15.58 4.81 -0.10
N SER A 460 -14.77 5.17 0.89
CA SER A 460 -13.54 5.91 0.65
C SER A 460 -12.47 4.98 0.06
N SER A 461 -11.75 5.45 -0.95
CA SER A 461 -10.54 4.76 -1.43
C SER A 461 -9.29 5.06 -0.60
N VAL A 462 -9.35 6.07 0.28
CA VAL A 462 -8.25 6.44 1.19
C VAL A 462 -8.28 5.58 2.45
N ASP A 463 -9.47 5.38 3.01
CA ASP A 463 -9.70 4.50 4.16
C ASP A 463 -10.97 3.66 3.92
N PRO A 464 -10.83 2.37 3.57
CA PRO A 464 -11.97 1.48 3.31
C PRO A 464 -12.95 1.33 4.48
N ASN A 465 -12.54 1.73 5.69
CA ASN A 465 -13.39 1.72 6.88
C ASN A 465 -14.44 2.85 6.88
N ILE A 466 -14.21 3.90 6.09
CA ILE A 466 -15.15 5.02 5.95
C ILE A 466 -16.19 4.66 4.89
N LYS A 467 -17.45 4.59 5.33
CA LYS A 467 -18.57 4.18 4.48
C LYS A 467 -19.77 5.08 4.71
N VAL A 468 -20.41 5.46 3.61
CA VAL A 468 -21.68 6.18 3.59
C VAL A 468 -22.75 5.28 2.96
N THR A 469 -23.83 5.05 3.70
CA THR A 469 -24.92 4.16 3.33
C THR A 469 -26.19 4.95 3.08
N PHE A 470 -26.67 4.88 1.84
CA PHE A 470 -27.88 5.56 1.39
C PHE A 470 -29.05 4.56 1.39
N PRO A 471 -30.03 4.70 2.29
CA PRO A 471 -31.17 3.79 2.33
C PRO A 471 -32.13 4.00 1.14
N PRO A 472 -32.95 3.00 0.78
CA PRO A 472 -33.96 3.16 -0.26
C PRO A 472 -34.97 4.28 0.05
N GLY A 473 -35.25 5.13 -0.93
CA GLY A 473 -36.15 6.28 -0.83
C GLY A 473 -35.52 7.53 -0.20
N VAL A 474 -34.19 7.59 -0.12
CA VAL A 474 -33.44 8.74 0.40
C VAL A 474 -33.52 9.97 -0.50
N THR A 475 -33.64 9.76 -1.82
CA THR A 475 -33.83 10.81 -2.83
C THR A 475 -34.98 10.44 -3.78
N LYS A 476 -35.69 11.44 -4.33
CA LYS A 476 -36.69 11.24 -5.40
C LYS A 476 -36.03 11.14 -6.77
N GLU A 477 -34.97 11.92 -6.98
CA GLU A 477 -34.20 11.98 -8.20
C GLU A 477 -32.74 11.58 -7.91
N PRO A 478 -32.02 11.01 -8.90
CA PRO A 478 -30.62 10.66 -8.72
C PRO A 478 -29.75 11.89 -8.44
N ARG A 479 -28.93 11.83 -7.40
CA ARG A 479 -28.02 12.93 -7.02
C ARG A 479 -26.56 12.50 -7.11
N SER A 480 -25.66 13.40 -7.49
CA SER A 480 -24.23 13.13 -7.42
C SER A 480 -23.69 13.50 -6.04
N VAL A 481 -23.10 12.53 -5.35
CA VAL A 481 -22.48 12.72 -4.04
C VAL A 481 -20.98 12.52 -4.15
N LYS A 482 -20.24 13.42 -3.51
CA LYS A 482 -18.77 13.39 -3.40
C LYS A 482 -18.35 13.18 -1.96
N LEU A 483 -17.34 12.35 -1.78
CA LEU A 483 -16.71 12.02 -0.51
C LEU A 483 -15.22 12.34 -0.59
N GLN A 484 -14.73 13.11 0.37
CA GLN A 484 -13.31 13.41 0.55
C GLN A 484 -12.92 13.11 2.00
N VAL A 485 -11.72 12.54 2.17
CA VAL A 485 -11.17 12.24 3.49
C VAL A 485 -9.87 12.99 3.65
N LEU A 486 -9.73 13.71 4.76
CA LEU A 486 -8.47 14.27 5.22
C LEU A 486 -7.97 13.43 6.39
N PRO A 487 -6.93 12.60 6.19
CA PRO A 487 -6.28 11.88 7.27
C PRO A 487 -5.69 12.87 8.27
N VAL A 488 -5.91 12.61 9.56
CA VAL A 488 -5.38 13.42 10.65
C VAL A 488 -4.30 12.61 11.35
N SER A 489 -3.09 13.16 11.44
CA SER A 489 -1.99 12.54 12.18
C SER A 489 -2.14 12.81 13.68
N ALA A 490 -2.03 11.77 14.50
CA ALA A 490 -2.01 11.92 15.96
C ALA A 490 -0.86 12.83 16.43
N GLN A 491 0.29 12.78 15.76
CA GLN A 491 1.44 13.63 16.06
C GLN A 491 1.17 15.10 15.72
N GLU A 492 0.55 15.38 14.56
CA GLU A 492 0.21 16.77 14.19
C GLU A 492 -0.85 17.34 15.14
N MET A 493 -1.80 16.51 15.57
CA MET A 493 -2.78 16.92 16.59
C MET A 493 -2.10 17.25 17.91
N GLU A 494 -1.19 16.39 18.38
CA GLU A 494 -0.44 16.61 19.62
C GLU A 494 0.45 17.86 19.55
N GLU A 495 1.09 18.12 18.41
CA GLU A 495 1.87 19.34 18.18
C GLU A 495 0.99 20.61 18.21
N ILE A 496 -0.25 20.53 17.71
CA ILE A 496 -1.18 21.65 17.64
C ILE A 496 -1.88 21.88 19.00
N THR A 497 -2.29 20.82 19.68
CA THR A 497 -3.08 20.90 20.92
C THR A 497 -2.24 20.87 22.18
N ALA A 498 -0.96 20.46 22.08
CA ALA A 498 -0.06 20.21 23.22
C ALA A 498 -0.66 19.26 24.28
N ASP A 499 -1.51 18.33 23.83
CA ASP A 499 -2.22 17.36 24.67
C ASP A 499 -2.07 15.95 24.06
N GLU A 500 -1.30 15.10 24.73
CA GLU A 500 -1.05 13.69 24.35
C GLU A 500 -2.34 12.85 24.36
N GLY A 501 -3.41 13.30 25.03
CA GLY A 501 -4.70 12.62 25.06
C GLY A 501 -5.64 13.03 23.92
N CYS A 502 -5.34 14.12 23.20
CA CYS A 502 -6.19 14.60 22.12
C CYS A 502 -5.95 13.79 20.85
N ARG A 503 -7.01 13.13 20.36
CA ARG A 503 -6.98 12.30 19.15
C ARG A 503 -8.20 12.63 18.30
N ALA A 504 -8.01 12.70 17.00
CA ALA A 504 -9.08 12.94 16.04
C ALA A 504 -9.18 11.78 15.05
N SER A 505 -10.42 11.44 14.67
CA SER A 505 -10.65 10.60 13.50
C SER A 505 -10.27 11.37 12.21
N PRO A 506 -10.11 10.69 11.07
CA PRO A 506 -10.02 11.37 9.78
C PRO A 506 -11.20 12.32 9.58
N LEU A 507 -10.96 13.52 9.07
CA LEU A 507 -12.03 14.47 8.76
C LEU A 507 -12.71 14.03 7.45
N LEU A 508 -14.05 13.99 7.47
CA LEU A 508 -14.86 13.49 6.38
C LEU A 508 -15.66 14.65 5.78
N CYS A 509 -15.34 15.05 4.56
CA CYS A 509 -16.15 16.02 3.83
C CYS A 509 -17.10 15.32 2.87
N LEU A 510 -18.40 15.57 3.04
CA LEU A 510 -19.44 15.14 2.11
C LEU A 510 -20.03 16.36 1.39
N SER A 511 -20.29 16.21 0.10
CA SER A 511 -20.99 17.23 -0.68
C SER A 511 -21.88 16.61 -1.74
N GLN A 512 -22.91 17.35 -2.18
CA GLN A 512 -23.84 16.93 -3.21
C GLN A 512 -24.15 18.06 -4.18
N ASP A 513 -24.74 17.73 -5.32
CA ASP A 513 -25.17 18.66 -6.36
C ASP A 513 -26.55 19.32 -6.11
N SER A 514 -27.28 18.87 -5.09
CA SER A 514 -28.61 19.37 -4.72
C SER A 514 -28.60 20.23 -3.45
N LEU A 515 -29.36 21.32 -3.46
CA LEU A 515 -29.60 22.17 -2.29
C LEU A 515 -30.68 21.64 -1.34
N LEU A 516 -31.43 20.61 -1.76
CA LEU A 516 -32.45 19.97 -0.93
C LEU A 516 -31.84 18.92 -0.02
N ASP A 517 -32.37 18.81 1.19
CA ASP A 517 -32.00 17.76 2.14
C ASP A 517 -32.42 16.37 1.65
N PHE A 518 -31.87 15.34 2.30
CA PHE A 518 -32.32 13.97 2.07
C PHE A 518 -33.67 13.72 2.74
N LEU A 519 -34.51 12.90 2.09
CA LEU A 519 -35.83 12.54 2.62
C LEU A 519 -35.75 11.57 3.80
N LYS A 520 -34.60 10.89 3.93
CA LYS A 520 -34.28 9.96 5.00
C LYS A 520 -32.86 10.22 5.48
N PRO A 521 -32.54 9.93 6.74
CA PRO A 521 -31.18 10.00 7.23
C PRO A 521 -30.25 9.06 6.43
N VAL A 522 -29.04 9.54 6.17
CA VAL A 522 -27.94 8.81 5.56
C VAL A 522 -27.04 8.30 6.68
N LYS A 523 -26.70 7.01 6.63
CA LYS A 523 -25.90 6.36 7.68
C LYS A 523 -24.42 6.47 7.35
N ILE A 524 -23.65 7.10 8.25
CA ILE A 524 -22.20 7.29 8.16
C ILE A 524 -21.52 6.34 9.13
N GLN A 525 -20.48 5.66 8.64
CA GLN A 525 -19.53 4.89 9.43
C GLN A 525 -18.17 5.57 9.36
N LEU A 526 -17.65 5.99 10.51
CA LEU A 526 -16.38 6.67 10.67
C LEU A 526 -15.51 5.88 11.67
N PRO A 527 -14.22 5.66 11.41
CA PRO A 527 -13.33 5.03 12.38
C PRO A 527 -13.17 5.88 13.63
N LEU A 528 -13.04 5.22 14.78
CA LEU A 528 -12.69 5.87 16.02
C LEU A 528 -11.26 6.46 15.91
N PRO A 529 -10.95 7.50 16.71
CA PRO A 529 -9.59 8.05 16.74
C PRO A 529 -8.54 6.97 17.05
N PRO A 530 -7.31 7.10 16.53
CA PRO A 530 -6.26 6.12 16.75
C PRO A 530 -6.02 5.84 18.25
N GLY A 531 -5.88 4.58 18.63
CA GLY A 531 -5.76 4.14 20.04
C GLY A 531 -7.08 4.04 20.82
N VAL A 532 -8.19 4.55 20.27
CA VAL A 532 -9.52 4.46 20.86
C VAL A 532 -10.30 3.33 20.20
N THR A 533 -10.88 2.47 21.02
CA THR A 533 -11.69 1.31 20.67
C THR A 533 -12.99 1.36 21.48
N GLY A 534 -14.02 0.65 21.02
CA GLY A 534 -15.27 0.56 21.78
C GLY A 534 -15.13 0.00 23.21
N LEU A 535 -13.98 -0.59 23.56
CA LEU A 535 -13.70 -1.17 24.88
C LEU A 535 -13.03 -0.20 25.86
N ASN A 536 -12.27 0.79 25.36
CA ASN A 536 -11.57 1.80 26.17
C ASN A 536 -12.14 3.22 25.97
N LEU A 537 -13.22 3.37 25.20
CA LEU A 537 -13.88 4.64 24.92
C LEU A 537 -14.61 5.19 26.15
N ASP A 538 -14.13 6.33 26.67
CA ASP A 538 -14.90 7.18 27.59
C ASP A 538 -15.84 8.09 26.79
N ARG A 539 -17.14 7.80 26.86
CA ARG A 539 -18.17 8.55 26.13
C ARG A 539 -18.31 10.01 26.57
N SER A 540 -17.83 10.37 27.76
CA SER A 540 -17.88 11.76 28.26
C SER A 540 -16.85 12.67 27.61
N ARG A 541 -15.85 12.10 26.93
CA ARG A 541 -14.73 12.81 26.30
C ARG A 541 -14.73 12.73 24.77
N LEU A 542 -15.74 12.08 24.21
CA LEU A 542 -15.87 11.95 22.76
C LEU A 542 -16.81 13.03 22.24
N HIS A 543 -16.33 13.79 21.25
CA HIS A 543 -17.09 14.84 20.60
C HIS A 543 -17.23 14.56 19.10
N LEU A 544 -18.43 14.73 18.56
CA LEU A 544 -18.70 14.79 17.13
C LEU A 544 -18.81 16.27 16.73
N LEU A 545 -17.85 16.72 15.93
CA LEU A 545 -17.82 18.09 15.43
C LEU A 545 -18.36 18.14 14.00
N HIS A 546 -19.15 19.17 13.70
CA HIS A 546 -19.68 19.48 12.38
C HIS A 546 -19.03 20.77 11.89
N GLY A 547 -18.39 20.72 10.73
CA GLY A 547 -17.81 21.89 10.09
C GLY A 547 -18.68 22.40 8.95
N ASP A 548 -18.75 23.71 8.73
CA ASP A 548 -19.38 24.25 7.52
C ASP A 548 -18.65 23.79 6.24
N LEU A 549 -19.25 23.94 5.06
CA LEU A 549 -18.65 23.46 3.80
C LEU A 549 -17.26 24.06 3.51
N GLU A 550 -16.97 25.25 4.04
CA GLU A 550 -15.67 25.91 3.90
C GLU A 550 -14.67 25.50 4.98
N GLY A 551 -15.10 24.80 6.03
CA GLY A 551 -14.28 24.32 7.15
C GLY A 551 -13.79 25.44 8.09
N GLN A 552 -14.46 26.60 8.07
CA GLN A 552 -14.11 27.79 8.83
C GLN A 552 -14.72 27.78 10.24
N THR A 553 -15.91 27.20 10.40
CA THR A 553 -16.64 27.15 11.67
C THR A 553 -16.96 25.72 12.03
N TRP A 554 -16.71 25.34 13.28
CA TRP A 554 -16.94 24.00 13.81
C TRP A 554 -17.87 24.07 15.02
N ASP A 555 -18.94 23.29 14.98
CA ASP A 555 -19.94 23.19 16.04
C ASP A 555 -19.91 21.78 16.65
N ASP A 556 -20.06 21.67 17.97
CA ASP A 556 -20.24 20.38 18.64
C ASP A 556 -21.71 19.92 18.54
N ILE A 557 -21.92 18.82 17.83
CA ILE A 557 -23.24 18.22 17.58
C ILE A 557 -23.44 16.90 18.33
N THR A 558 -22.57 16.57 19.29
CA THR A 558 -22.58 15.29 20.02
C THR A 558 -23.92 14.98 20.67
N SER A 559 -24.61 16.00 21.20
CA SER A 559 -25.92 15.84 21.85
C SER A 559 -27.10 15.80 20.86
N GLN A 560 -26.88 16.19 19.60
CA GLN A 560 -27.91 16.30 18.57
C GLN A 560 -28.02 15.01 17.74
N VAL A 561 -27.01 14.13 17.82
CA VAL A 561 -26.90 12.92 17.00
C VAL A 561 -26.74 11.69 17.89
N VAL A 562 -27.44 10.61 17.54
CA VAL A 562 -27.28 9.32 18.22
C VAL A 562 -26.04 8.61 17.65
N LEU A 563 -25.03 8.41 18.50
CA LEU A 563 -23.79 7.71 18.16
C LEU A 563 -23.87 6.23 18.60
N GLU A 564 -23.83 5.33 17.63
CA GLU A 564 -23.65 3.89 17.83
C GLU A 564 -22.16 3.54 17.73
N PHE A 565 -21.63 2.76 18.67
CA PHE A 565 -20.22 2.37 18.67
C PHE A 565 -20.07 0.87 18.47
N THR A 566 -19.14 0.51 17.60
CA THR A 566 -18.56 -0.83 17.54
C THR A 566 -17.17 -0.80 18.20
N HIS A 567 -16.48 -1.94 18.21
CA HIS A 567 -15.09 -1.99 18.68
C HIS A 567 -14.13 -1.06 17.90
N LEU A 568 -14.44 -0.65 16.66
CA LEU A 568 -13.55 0.15 15.79
C LEU A 568 -14.17 1.41 15.17
N TYR A 569 -15.50 1.51 15.14
CA TYR A 569 -16.21 2.55 14.38
C TYR A 569 -17.28 3.25 15.22
N ALA A 570 -17.42 4.54 14.99
CA ALA A 570 -18.61 5.31 15.30
C ALA A 570 -19.56 5.29 14.09
N VAL A 571 -20.83 5.09 14.36
CA VAL A 571 -21.87 4.98 13.35
C VAL A 571 -23.00 5.93 13.74
N PHE A 572 -23.38 6.80 12.82
CA PHE A 572 -24.39 7.82 13.06
C PHE A 572 -25.16 8.16 11.78
N GLU A 573 -26.22 8.93 11.93
CA GLU A 573 -27.13 9.29 10.85
C GLU A 573 -27.21 10.79 10.68
N VAL A 574 -27.14 11.25 9.43
CA VAL A 574 -27.22 12.68 9.08
C VAL A 574 -28.18 12.93 7.92
N THR A 575 -28.78 14.11 7.89
CA THR A 575 -29.66 14.56 6.80
C THR A 575 -29.02 15.60 5.89
N HIS A 576 -27.88 16.15 6.31
CA HIS A 576 -27.14 17.22 5.65
C HIS A 576 -25.69 16.81 5.47
N PHE A 577 -25.05 17.33 4.43
CA PHE A 577 -23.66 17.03 4.09
C PHE A 577 -22.79 18.26 4.29
N SER A 578 -21.67 18.04 4.99
CA SER A 578 -20.76 19.04 5.48
C SER A 578 -19.41 18.35 5.82
N TRP A 579 -18.55 19.04 6.57
CA TRP A 579 -17.40 18.43 7.23
C TRP A 579 -17.76 17.74 8.55
#